data_AF-A0A950PP36-F1
#
_entry.id   AF-A0A950PP36-F1
#
_cell.length_a   1.000
_cell.length_b   1.000
_cell.length_c   1.000
_cell.angle_alpha   90.00
_cell.angle_beta   90.00
_cell.angle_gamma   90.00
#
_symmetry.space_group_name_H-M   'P 1'
#
loop_
_entity.id
_entity.type
_entity.pdbx_description
1 polymer ?
#
loop_
_entity_poly.entity_id
_entity_poly.type
_entity_poly.pdbx_seq_one_letter_code
_entity_poly.pdbx_strand_id
1 'polypeptide(L)'
;PTVEETIEILKGLRDRYEAHHKVQITDEALAMAARLGDRYITDRFLPDKAVDLIDEASSRVRLQATLPPPAVREADAQLRKLIAEKEAVVKNQEFDKAATIRDREEKLRLEKAQLEQEWRERKSHGERILKVTADNIAEIVSSWTKIPVSRLAQAETEKLLKMGELLHQRVVGQDEAIGVITRAIRRSRAGLKNPSRPIGSFIFLGPTGVGKTEVARSVAAFLFDDEESMIRIDMSEYMEKYSVSRLVGAPPGYVGYEEGGQLTEAVRRRPYSVVLLDEIEKAHPDVFNLLLQVLEDGRLTDSQGRQVDFKNCVIIMTSNVGATGMTTTTDIGFRPQKVSTEDMVKAYERMKTRVLEEVKQTFRPEFLNRVDEVVVFHQLSREEIEQIVTLELDKVIREVHAQDMELKVTESAKSLLARKGWDPQFGARPLRRAIQRMVEDEVAEEMLRGTFGAGDHILADVDPDDPEKLKYSKIPSIEPPAAPPPEPAVT
;
A
#
# COMPACT_ATOMS: atom_id res chain seq x y z
N PRO A 1 11.91 -8.01 -30.69
CA PRO A 1 13.17 -7.25 -30.79
C PRO A 1 13.72 -6.99 -29.38
N THR A 2 15.04 -6.89 -29.26
CA THR A 2 15.66 -6.44 -28.00
C THR A 2 15.32 -4.97 -27.73
N VAL A 3 15.59 -4.50 -26.51
CA VAL A 3 15.40 -3.09 -26.16
C VAL A 3 16.24 -2.18 -27.07
N GLU A 4 17.47 -2.57 -27.38
CA GLU A 4 18.36 -1.82 -28.27
C GLU A 4 17.84 -1.76 -29.71
N GLU A 5 17.40 -2.89 -30.26
CA GLU A 5 16.76 -2.95 -31.58
C GLU A 5 15.50 -2.08 -31.64
N THR A 6 14.72 -2.07 -30.55
CA THR A 6 13.50 -1.26 -30.47
C THR A 6 13.82 0.23 -30.46
N ILE A 7 14.89 0.66 -29.80
CA ILE A 7 15.33 2.06 -29.83
C ILE A 7 15.68 2.49 -31.27
N GLU A 8 16.37 1.64 -32.02
CA GLU A 8 16.69 1.93 -33.43
C GLU A 8 15.43 1.97 -34.32
N ILE A 9 14.47 1.07 -34.10
CA ILE A 9 13.15 1.13 -34.78
C ILE A 9 12.44 2.44 -34.48
N LEU A 10 12.41 2.86 -33.21
CA LEU A 10 11.78 4.12 -32.80
C LEU A 10 12.48 5.35 -33.42
N LYS A 11 13.81 5.34 -33.54
CA LYS A 11 14.56 6.39 -34.23
C LYS A 11 14.16 6.48 -35.70
N GLY A 12 14.00 5.34 -36.38
CA GLY A 12 13.54 5.30 -37.77
C GLY A 12 12.10 5.79 -37.97
N LEU A 13 11.25 5.69 -36.94
CA LEU A 13 9.86 6.16 -36.97
C LEU A 13 9.68 7.61 -36.50
N ARG A 14 10.71 8.20 -35.86
CA ARG A 14 10.67 9.52 -35.22
C ARG A 14 10.09 10.58 -36.15
N ASP A 15 10.67 10.77 -37.33
CA ASP A 15 10.33 11.86 -38.25
C ASP A 15 8.84 11.85 -38.60
N ARG A 16 8.25 10.66 -38.73
CA ARG A 16 6.83 10.49 -39.05
C ARG A 16 5.93 10.92 -37.90
N TYR A 17 6.27 10.55 -36.66
CA TYR A 17 5.50 10.94 -35.48
C TYR A 17 5.68 12.43 -35.12
N GLU A 18 6.90 12.96 -35.27
CA GLU A 18 7.19 14.39 -35.10
C GLU A 18 6.37 15.24 -36.08
N ALA A 19 6.32 14.85 -37.36
CA ALA A 19 5.53 15.53 -38.38
C ALA A 19 4.02 15.44 -38.12
N HIS A 20 3.52 14.26 -37.73
CA HIS A 20 2.10 14.05 -37.45
C HIS A 20 1.60 14.87 -36.25
N HIS A 21 2.38 14.89 -35.17
CA HIS A 21 2.01 15.53 -33.90
C HIS A 21 2.51 16.96 -33.74
N LYS A 22 3.42 17.42 -34.61
CA LYS A 22 4.09 18.73 -34.51
C LYS A 22 4.83 18.89 -33.18
N VAL A 23 5.55 17.85 -32.79
CA VAL A 23 6.37 17.78 -31.57
C VAL A 23 7.79 17.33 -31.94
N GLN A 24 8.76 17.57 -31.06
CA GLN A 24 10.11 17.03 -31.16
C GLN A 24 10.32 15.98 -30.07
N ILE A 25 10.72 14.77 -30.46
CA ILE A 25 10.85 13.63 -29.58
C ILE A 25 12.34 13.46 -29.23
N THR A 26 12.68 13.61 -27.95
CA THR A 26 14.07 13.49 -27.51
C THR A 26 14.59 12.06 -27.60
N ASP A 27 15.91 11.87 -27.77
CA ASP A 27 16.56 10.54 -27.72
C ASP A 27 16.31 9.84 -26.38
N GLU A 28 16.30 10.59 -25.29
CA GLU A 28 15.95 10.07 -23.97
C GLU A 28 14.52 9.55 -23.91
N ALA A 29 13.55 10.21 -24.55
CA ALA A 29 12.17 9.75 -24.59
C ALA A 29 12.04 8.41 -25.33
N LEU A 30 12.74 8.24 -26.46
CA LEU A 30 12.74 6.96 -27.19
C LEU A 30 13.35 5.83 -26.36
N ALA A 31 14.50 6.08 -25.74
CA ALA A 31 15.17 5.12 -24.87
C ALA A 31 14.29 4.74 -23.67
N MET A 32 13.61 5.72 -23.07
CA MET A 32 12.69 5.49 -21.96
C MET A 32 11.43 4.73 -22.39
N ALA A 33 10.86 5.00 -23.56
CA ALA A 33 9.69 4.27 -24.07
C ALA A 33 10.01 2.79 -24.27
N ALA A 34 11.17 2.47 -24.84
CA ALA A 34 11.62 1.08 -25.00
C ALA A 34 11.88 0.41 -23.65
N ARG A 35 12.63 1.06 -22.74
CA ARG A 35 13.00 0.49 -21.42
C ARG A 35 11.80 0.32 -20.49
N LEU A 36 10.96 1.36 -20.36
CA LEU A 36 9.79 1.31 -19.49
C LEU A 36 8.69 0.43 -20.08
N GLY A 37 8.49 0.47 -21.40
CA GLY A 37 7.58 -0.45 -22.06
C GLY A 37 7.98 -1.90 -21.83
N ASP A 38 9.26 -2.24 -21.94
CA ASP A 38 9.74 -3.60 -21.65
C ASP A 38 9.51 -4.01 -20.20
N ARG A 39 9.86 -3.11 -19.27
CA ARG A 39 9.85 -3.41 -17.83
C ARG A 39 8.47 -3.42 -17.19
N TYR A 40 7.58 -2.51 -17.63
CA TYR A 40 6.30 -2.26 -16.95
C TYR A 40 5.06 -2.70 -17.70
N ILE A 41 5.13 -2.86 -19.03
CA ILE A 41 3.98 -3.27 -19.86
C ILE A 41 4.24 -4.68 -20.36
N THR A 42 3.81 -5.68 -19.60
CA THR A 42 4.13 -7.11 -19.84
C THR A 42 3.11 -7.82 -20.73
N ASP A 43 1.92 -7.26 -20.91
CA ASP A 43 0.83 -7.81 -21.73
C ASP A 43 1.03 -7.59 -23.25
N ARG A 44 2.00 -6.74 -23.62
CA ARG A 44 2.33 -6.40 -25.02
C ARG A 44 3.80 -6.62 -25.34
N PHE A 45 4.10 -6.78 -26.62
CA PHE A 45 5.46 -7.01 -27.11
C PHE A 45 6.09 -5.72 -27.66
N LEU A 46 7.42 -5.64 -27.57
CA LEU A 46 8.19 -4.65 -28.33
C LEU A 46 8.18 -5.04 -29.83
N PRO A 47 8.14 -4.08 -30.76
CA PRO A 47 8.28 -2.63 -30.55
C PRO A 47 6.94 -1.90 -30.34
N ASP A 48 5.80 -2.54 -30.62
CA ASP A 48 4.47 -1.90 -30.66
C ASP A 48 4.14 -1.12 -29.40
N LYS A 49 4.32 -1.72 -28.21
CA LYS A 49 4.04 -1.01 -26.95
C LYS A 49 4.86 0.27 -26.77
N ALA A 50 6.09 0.30 -27.28
CA ALA A 50 6.94 1.49 -27.18
C ALA A 50 6.54 2.55 -28.21
N VAL A 51 6.04 2.13 -29.37
CA VAL A 51 5.46 3.02 -30.38
C VAL A 51 4.18 3.68 -29.83
N ASP A 52 3.29 2.90 -29.22
CA ASP A 52 2.05 3.41 -28.62
C ASP A 52 2.35 4.45 -27.52
N LEU A 53 3.36 4.19 -26.67
CA LEU A 53 3.79 5.14 -25.63
C LEU A 53 4.25 6.48 -26.22
N ILE A 54 5.01 6.44 -27.33
CA ILE A 54 5.47 7.64 -28.03
C ILE A 54 4.28 8.39 -28.65
N ASP A 55 3.34 7.67 -29.26
CA ASP A 55 2.18 8.24 -29.91
C ASP A 55 1.24 8.94 -28.91
N GLU A 56 0.95 8.28 -27.79
CA GLU A 56 0.10 8.82 -26.73
C GLU A 56 0.76 10.00 -26.01
N ALA A 57 2.06 9.90 -25.70
CA ALA A 57 2.80 11.02 -25.10
C ALA A 57 2.84 12.23 -26.04
N SER A 58 3.07 12.02 -27.34
CA SER A 58 3.05 13.09 -28.35
C SER A 58 1.69 13.76 -28.46
N SER A 59 0.62 12.96 -28.48
CA SER A 59 -0.77 13.44 -28.48
C SER A 59 -1.09 14.26 -27.22
N ARG A 60 -0.67 13.77 -26.04
CA ARG A 60 -0.89 14.43 -24.76
C ARG A 60 -0.18 15.76 -24.67
N VAL A 61 1.10 15.83 -25.05
CA VAL A 61 1.88 17.09 -25.04
C VAL A 61 1.23 18.13 -25.98
N ARG A 62 0.76 17.70 -27.15
CA ARG A 62 0.04 18.56 -28.10
C ARG A 62 -1.29 19.07 -27.54
N LEU A 63 -2.06 18.21 -26.89
CA LEU A 63 -3.32 18.59 -26.23
C LEU A 63 -3.08 19.59 -25.10
N GLN A 64 -2.09 19.33 -24.24
CA GLN A 64 -1.72 20.23 -23.16
C GLN A 64 -1.30 21.62 -23.66
N ALA A 65 -0.61 21.69 -24.79
CA ALA A 65 -0.24 22.96 -25.41
C ALA A 65 -1.43 23.73 -26.03
N THR A 66 -2.50 23.01 -26.39
CA THR A 66 -3.73 23.61 -26.91
C THR A 66 -4.58 24.18 -25.76
N LEU A 67 -4.50 23.58 -24.58
CA LEU A 67 -5.24 24.01 -23.40
C LEU A 67 -4.72 25.34 -22.84
N PRO A 68 -5.61 26.17 -22.25
CA PRO A 68 -5.18 27.35 -21.52
C PRO A 68 -4.31 26.96 -20.31
N PRO A 69 -3.34 27.82 -19.91
CA PRO A 69 -2.52 27.60 -18.74
C PRO A 69 -3.36 27.30 -17.48
N PRO A 70 -2.82 26.55 -16.50
CA PRO A 70 -3.53 26.25 -15.25
C PRO A 70 -4.11 27.48 -14.58
N ALA A 71 -3.35 28.58 -14.52
CA ALA A 71 -3.78 29.86 -13.96
C ALA A 71 -5.03 30.44 -14.66
N VAL A 72 -5.13 30.35 -15.99
CA VAL A 72 -6.32 30.81 -16.74
C VAL A 72 -7.53 29.93 -16.44
N ARG A 73 -7.33 28.61 -16.32
CA ARG A 73 -8.40 27.65 -16.00
C ARG A 73 -8.90 27.80 -14.55
N GLU A 74 -8.01 28.06 -13.61
CA GLU A 74 -8.36 28.35 -12.21
C GLU A 74 -9.14 29.66 -12.11
N ALA A 75 -8.67 30.73 -12.78
CA ALA A 75 -9.39 31.98 -12.85
C ALA A 75 -10.80 31.81 -13.45
N ASP A 76 -10.95 30.99 -14.50
CA ASP A 76 -12.26 30.67 -15.08
C ASP A 76 -13.19 29.90 -14.12
N ALA A 77 -12.66 28.93 -13.38
CA ALA A 77 -13.42 28.17 -12.40
C ALA A 77 -13.88 29.07 -11.23
N GLN A 78 -12.98 29.93 -10.74
CA GLN A 78 -13.29 30.91 -9.70
C GLN A 78 -14.33 31.94 -10.18
N LEU A 79 -14.23 32.40 -11.43
CA LEU A 79 -15.19 33.34 -12.01
C LEU A 79 -16.59 32.71 -12.11
N ARG A 80 -16.71 31.44 -12.53
CA ARG A 80 -17.98 30.71 -12.54
C ARG A 80 -18.59 30.60 -11.14
N LYS A 81 -17.76 30.33 -10.12
CA LYS A 81 -18.20 30.25 -8.73
C LYS A 81 -18.72 31.61 -8.24
N LEU A 82 -18.01 32.70 -8.52
CA LEU A 82 -18.43 34.06 -8.16
C LEU A 82 -19.71 34.50 -8.88
N ILE A 83 -19.90 34.13 -10.15
CA ILE A 83 -21.14 34.42 -10.89
C ILE A 83 -22.33 33.72 -10.23
N ALA A 84 -22.20 32.43 -9.91
CA ALA A 84 -23.25 31.67 -9.24
C ALA A 84 -23.55 32.23 -7.82
N GLU A 85 -22.52 32.61 -7.08
CA GLU A 85 -22.66 33.23 -5.76
C GLU A 85 -23.37 34.59 -5.85
N LYS A 86 -23.00 35.43 -6.83
CA LYS A 86 -23.67 36.70 -7.10
C LYS A 86 -25.15 36.50 -7.42
N GLU A 87 -25.49 35.56 -8.29
CA GLU A 87 -26.88 35.25 -8.65
C GLU A 87 -27.71 34.83 -7.44
N ALA A 88 -27.14 34.01 -6.54
CA ALA A 88 -27.79 33.59 -5.31
C ALA A 88 -28.03 34.78 -4.35
N VAL A 89 -27.03 35.62 -4.16
CA VAL A 89 -27.09 36.80 -3.27
C VAL A 89 -28.08 37.85 -3.81
N VAL A 90 -28.10 38.08 -5.13
CA VAL A 90 -29.09 38.95 -5.79
C VAL A 90 -30.51 38.41 -5.61
N LYS A 91 -30.71 37.09 -5.73
CA LYS A 91 -32.00 36.45 -5.51
C LYS A 91 -32.51 36.61 -4.07
N ASN A 92 -31.58 36.66 -3.11
CA ASN A 92 -31.86 36.89 -1.69
C ASN A 92 -31.98 38.39 -1.31
N GLN A 93 -31.93 39.30 -2.29
CA GLN A 93 -32.03 40.76 -2.09
C GLN A 93 -30.92 41.37 -1.22
N GLU A 94 -29.78 40.69 -1.08
CA GLU A 94 -28.62 41.18 -0.33
C GLU A 94 -27.72 42.05 -1.21
N PHE A 95 -28.18 43.26 -1.54
CA PHE A 95 -27.53 44.13 -2.54
C PHE A 95 -26.11 44.58 -2.17
N ASP A 96 -25.82 44.78 -0.88
CA ASP A 96 -24.48 45.18 -0.41
C ASP A 96 -23.43 44.09 -0.67
N LYS A 97 -23.77 42.82 -0.38
CA LYS A 97 -22.88 41.69 -0.67
C LYS A 97 -22.75 41.48 -2.17
N ALA A 98 -23.82 41.66 -2.94
CA ALA A 98 -23.77 41.59 -4.40
C ALA A 98 -22.80 42.61 -5.01
N ALA A 99 -22.70 43.82 -4.44
CA ALA A 99 -21.72 44.82 -4.87
C ALA A 99 -20.28 44.36 -4.62
N THR A 100 -19.98 43.82 -3.43
CA THR A 100 -18.62 43.32 -3.13
C THR A 100 -18.21 42.13 -4.01
N ILE A 101 -19.14 41.23 -4.34
CA ILE A 101 -18.89 40.09 -5.23
C ILE A 101 -18.68 40.58 -6.66
N ARG A 102 -19.44 41.60 -7.11
CA ARG A 102 -19.27 42.23 -8.42
C ARG A 102 -17.88 42.84 -8.59
N ASP A 103 -17.37 43.56 -7.59
CA ASP A 103 -16.04 44.17 -7.66
C ASP A 103 -14.93 43.10 -7.77
N ARG A 104 -15.10 41.98 -7.05
CA ARG A 104 -14.21 40.82 -7.15
C ARG A 104 -14.29 40.13 -8.51
N GLU A 105 -15.51 39.97 -9.05
CA GLU A 105 -15.75 39.44 -10.39
C GLU A 105 -15.06 40.29 -11.46
N GLU A 106 -15.13 41.62 -11.35
CA GLU A 106 -14.52 42.56 -12.28
C GLU A 106 -12.98 42.51 -12.22
N LYS A 107 -12.42 42.46 -11.00
CA LYS A 107 -10.99 42.28 -10.79
C LYS A 107 -10.48 40.96 -11.39
N LEU A 108 -11.19 39.86 -11.16
CA LEU A 108 -10.82 38.54 -11.67
C LEU A 108 -10.97 38.44 -13.20
N ARG A 109 -11.95 39.15 -13.79
CA ARG A 109 -12.07 39.29 -15.24
C ARG A 109 -10.87 40.02 -15.85
N LEU A 110 -10.43 41.10 -15.22
CA LEU A 110 -9.24 41.85 -15.65
C LEU A 110 -7.98 40.99 -15.58
N GLU A 111 -7.79 40.28 -14.47
CA GLU A 111 -6.67 39.36 -14.28
C GLU A 111 -6.69 38.22 -15.30
N LYS A 112 -7.85 37.61 -15.54
CA LYS A 112 -8.03 36.60 -16.58
C LYS A 112 -7.70 37.15 -17.97
N ALA A 113 -8.15 38.35 -18.30
CA ALA A 113 -7.89 38.98 -19.60
C ALA A 113 -6.38 39.24 -19.81
N GLN A 114 -5.68 39.68 -18.76
CA GLN A 114 -4.23 39.83 -18.78
C GLN A 114 -3.53 38.48 -18.99
N LEU A 115 -3.90 37.45 -18.24
CA LEU A 115 -3.32 36.10 -18.37
C LEU A 115 -3.60 35.48 -19.75
N GLU A 116 -4.80 35.70 -20.31
CA GLU A 116 -5.13 35.27 -21.67
C GLU A 116 -4.34 36.03 -22.74
N GLN A 117 -4.14 37.33 -22.54
CA GLN A 117 -3.35 38.16 -23.44
C GLN A 117 -1.87 37.73 -23.41
N GLU A 118 -1.29 37.56 -22.22
CA GLU A 118 0.06 37.01 -22.07
C GLU A 118 0.20 35.62 -22.70
N TRP A 119 -0.82 34.77 -22.56
CA TRP A 119 -0.81 33.45 -23.20
C TRP A 119 -0.87 33.54 -24.73
N ARG A 120 -1.71 34.43 -25.28
CA ARG A 120 -1.78 34.70 -26.74
C ARG A 120 -0.48 35.28 -27.27
N GLU A 121 0.13 36.22 -26.54
CA GLU A 121 1.40 36.82 -26.90
C GLU A 121 2.53 35.79 -26.88
N ARG A 122 2.61 34.95 -25.84
CA ARG A 122 3.53 33.80 -25.76
C ARG A 122 3.31 32.78 -26.88
N LYS A 123 2.08 32.61 -27.35
CA LYS A 123 1.75 31.74 -28.49
C LYS A 123 2.16 32.35 -29.83
N SER A 124 2.17 33.68 -29.93
CA SER A 124 2.53 34.43 -31.15
C SER A 124 4.04 34.64 -31.34
N HIS A 125 4.81 34.76 -30.24
CA HIS A 125 6.24 35.10 -30.27
C HIS A 125 7.20 33.92 -30.49
N GLY A 126 6.67 32.74 -30.79
CA GLY A 126 7.47 31.60 -31.20
C GLY A 126 6.69 30.32 -30.99
N GLU A 127 6.58 29.52 -32.05
CA GLU A 127 6.29 28.10 -31.94
C GLU A 127 7.35 27.51 -30.99
N ARG A 128 7.04 27.44 -29.69
CA ARG A 128 7.80 26.56 -28.79
C ARG A 128 7.62 25.17 -29.37
N ILE A 129 8.67 24.66 -30.00
CA ILE A 129 8.73 23.27 -30.43
C ILE A 129 8.39 22.44 -29.19
N LEU A 130 7.23 21.80 -29.24
CA LEU A 130 6.72 21.00 -28.14
C LEU A 130 7.61 19.78 -28.03
N LYS A 131 8.31 19.62 -26.90
CA LYS A 131 9.25 18.51 -26.72
C LYS A 131 8.61 17.39 -25.94
N VAL A 132 8.68 16.18 -26.46
CA VAL A 132 8.38 14.96 -25.71
C VAL A 132 9.64 14.53 -24.97
N THR A 133 9.59 14.61 -23.65
CA THR A 133 10.69 14.22 -22.75
C THR A 133 10.45 12.83 -22.17
N ALA A 134 11.49 12.29 -21.54
CA ALA A 134 11.40 11.06 -20.76
C ALA A 134 10.30 11.08 -19.69
N ASP A 135 10.04 12.23 -19.07
CA ASP A 135 9.03 12.35 -18.01
C ASP A 135 7.61 12.19 -18.54
N ASN A 136 7.35 12.69 -19.76
CA ASN A 136 6.06 12.48 -20.41
C ASN A 136 5.81 10.99 -20.65
N ILE A 137 6.83 10.22 -21.02
CA ILE A 137 6.73 8.77 -21.19
C ILE A 137 6.46 8.09 -19.84
N ALA A 138 7.18 8.49 -18.79
CA ALA A 138 6.98 7.95 -17.45
C ALA A 138 5.55 8.21 -16.93
N GLU A 139 4.98 9.40 -17.18
CA GLU A 139 3.59 9.70 -16.83
C GLU A 139 2.57 8.78 -17.54
N ILE A 140 2.75 8.52 -18.84
CA ILE A 140 1.85 7.63 -19.59
C ILE A 140 1.94 6.20 -19.06
N VAL A 141 3.16 5.67 -18.89
CA VAL A 141 3.36 4.33 -18.32
C VAL A 141 2.71 4.25 -16.94
N SER A 142 2.87 5.31 -16.13
CA SER A 142 2.24 5.39 -14.82
C SER A 142 0.72 5.35 -14.89
N SER A 143 0.12 6.08 -15.82
CA SER A 143 -1.33 6.08 -16.04
C SER A 143 -1.85 4.72 -16.49
N TRP A 144 -1.14 4.04 -17.40
CA TRP A 144 -1.56 2.74 -17.93
C TRP A 144 -1.42 1.62 -16.90
N THR A 145 -0.32 1.63 -16.15
CA THR A 145 0.01 0.58 -15.19
C THR A 145 -0.50 0.86 -13.78
N LYS A 146 -0.99 2.09 -13.53
CA LYS A 146 -1.35 2.65 -12.21
C LYS A 146 -0.20 2.73 -11.21
N ILE A 147 1.04 2.68 -11.69
CA ILE A 147 2.25 2.65 -10.84
C ILE A 147 3.01 3.95 -11.01
N PRO A 148 3.48 4.61 -9.97
CA PRO A 148 4.31 5.80 -10.12
C PRO A 148 5.63 5.45 -10.82
N VAL A 149 5.81 5.86 -12.09
CA VAL A 149 7.06 5.65 -12.87
C VAL A 149 7.91 6.93 -12.95
N SER A 150 7.50 8.01 -12.28
CA SER A 150 8.17 9.31 -12.31
C SER A 150 9.67 9.17 -12.01
N ARG A 151 10.52 9.91 -12.74
CA ARG A 151 11.95 10.10 -12.43
C ARG A 151 12.09 10.90 -11.13
N LEU A 152 11.80 10.24 -10.02
CA LEU A 152 12.23 10.58 -8.67
C LEU A 152 13.01 9.38 -8.14
N ALA A 153 13.97 8.87 -8.91
CA ALA A 153 14.82 7.75 -8.49
C ALA A 153 15.47 8.02 -7.13
N GLN A 154 15.76 9.30 -6.80
CA GLN A 154 16.23 9.69 -5.47
C GLN A 154 15.15 9.60 -4.40
N ALA A 155 13.93 10.08 -4.63
CA ALA A 155 12.85 9.99 -3.64
C ALA A 155 12.36 8.54 -3.45
N GLU A 156 12.32 7.72 -4.52
CA GLU A 156 12.02 6.28 -4.42
C GLU A 156 13.13 5.54 -3.66
N THR A 157 14.40 5.86 -3.93
CA THR A 157 15.53 5.28 -3.18
C THR A 157 15.49 5.69 -1.71
N GLU A 158 15.23 6.96 -1.40
CA GLU A 158 15.09 7.42 -0.02
C GLU A 158 13.90 6.78 0.69
N LYS A 159 12.75 6.67 0.01
CA LYS A 159 11.56 5.94 0.51
C LYS A 159 11.93 4.48 0.83
N LEU A 160 12.64 3.80 -0.08
CA LEU A 160 13.12 2.41 0.12
C LEU A 160 14.12 2.29 1.28
N LEU A 161 14.99 3.28 1.47
CA LEU A 161 15.93 3.33 2.61
C LEU A 161 15.20 3.52 3.95
N LYS A 162 14.04 4.18 3.95
CA LYS A 162 13.16 4.34 5.12
C LYS A 162 12.07 3.28 5.22
N MET A 163 12.08 2.26 4.35
CA MET A 163 11.03 1.22 4.31
C MET A 163 10.80 0.55 5.67
N GLY A 164 11.86 0.21 6.42
CA GLY A 164 11.71 -0.41 7.74
C GLY A 164 10.95 0.47 8.72
N GLU A 165 11.35 1.74 8.83
CA GLU A 165 10.69 2.74 9.70
C GLU A 165 9.22 2.93 9.32
N LEU A 166 8.92 3.02 8.03
CA LEU A 166 7.56 3.19 7.53
C LEU A 166 6.69 1.95 7.76
N LEU A 167 7.26 0.75 7.69
CA LEU A 167 6.54 -0.47 8.05
C LEU A 167 6.25 -0.54 9.56
N HIS A 168 7.17 -0.07 10.41
CA HIS A 168 6.99 -0.03 11.87
C HIS A 168 5.88 0.92 12.34
N GLN A 169 5.45 1.88 11.51
CA GLN A 169 4.28 2.70 11.82
C GLN A 169 2.97 1.90 11.85
N ARG A 170 2.93 0.74 11.19
CA ARG A 170 1.75 -0.14 11.08
C ARG A 170 1.96 -1.49 11.74
N VAL A 171 3.19 -2.00 11.69
CA VAL A 171 3.57 -3.29 12.24
C VAL A 171 4.32 -3.08 13.53
N VAL A 172 3.76 -3.59 14.63
CA VAL A 172 4.39 -3.55 15.95
C VAL A 172 5.30 -4.76 16.14
N GLY A 173 6.49 -4.52 16.66
CA GLY A 173 7.51 -5.54 16.90
C GLY A 173 8.08 -6.12 15.59
N GLN A 174 8.55 -7.37 15.66
CA GLN A 174 9.03 -8.13 14.49
C GLN A 174 10.20 -7.45 13.74
N ASP A 175 11.08 -6.75 14.46
CA ASP A 175 12.20 -5.97 13.89
C ASP A 175 13.09 -6.82 12.98
N GLU A 176 13.39 -8.06 13.39
CA GLU A 176 14.21 -8.97 12.58
C GLU A 176 13.50 -9.33 11.27
N ALA A 177 12.20 -9.62 11.33
CA ALA A 177 11.42 -9.99 10.16
C ALA A 177 11.37 -8.84 9.14
N ILE A 178 11.07 -7.62 9.61
CA ILE A 178 11.06 -6.41 8.79
C ILE A 178 12.46 -6.13 8.23
N GLY A 179 13.51 -6.31 9.04
CA GLY A 179 14.90 -6.17 8.60
C GLY A 179 15.27 -7.13 7.46
N VAL A 180 14.86 -8.40 7.54
CA VAL A 180 15.12 -9.39 6.49
C VAL A 180 14.37 -9.04 5.19
N ILE A 181 13.08 -8.72 5.31
CA ILE A 181 12.22 -8.38 4.16
C ILE A 181 12.71 -7.13 3.44
N THR A 182 12.99 -6.06 4.18
CA THR A 182 13.48 -4.80 3.62
C THR A 182 14.83 -4.97 2.92
N ARG A 183 15.76 -5.74 3.48
CA ARG A 183 17.04 -6.06 2.83
C ARG A 183 16.83 -6.80 1.51
N ALA A 184 15.99 -7.83 1.49
CA ALA A 184 15.72 -8.61 0.28
C ALA A 184 15.08 -7.76 -0.83
N ILE A 185 14.09 -6.93 -0.50
CA ILE A 185 13.42 -6.03 -1.44
C ILE A 185 14.39 -4.97 -1.97
N ARG A 186 15.24 -4.39 -1.11
CA ARG A 186 16.28 -3.44 -1.53
C ARG A 186 17.28 -4.06 -2.51
N ARG A 187 17.75 -5.29 -2.27
CA ARG A 187 18.64 -6.02 -3.20
C ARG A 187 18.00 -6.16 -4.58
N SER A 188 16.70 -6.48 -4.62
CA SER A 188 15.94 -6.59 -5.87
C SER A 188 15.80 -5.25 -6.60
N ARG A 189 15.40 -4.20 -5.87
CA ARG A 189 15.24 -2.84 -6.43
C ARG A 189 16.56 -2.22 -6.88
N ALA A 190 17.67 -2.55 -6.24
CA ALA A 190 19.02 -2.16 -6.66
C ALA A 190 19.52 -2.88 -7.93
N GLY A 191 18.74 -3.81 -8.49
CA GLY A 191 19.14 -4.57 -9.68
C GLY A 191 20.21 -5.63 -9.42
N LEU A 192 20.47 -5.97 -8.15
CA LEU A 192 21.44 -7.00 -7.75
C LEU A 192 20.84 -8.41 -7.72
N LYS A 193 19.57 -8.54 -8.10
CA LYS A 193 18.83 -9.81 -8.19
C LYS A 193 18.59 -10.17 -9.66
N ASN A 194 18.46 -11.47 -9.95
CA ASN A 194 18.05 -11.96 -11.26
C ASN A 194 16.71 -11.32 -11.68
N PRO A 195 16.64 -10.60 -12.82
CA PRO A 195 15.43 -9.92 -13.28
C PRO A 195 14.32 -10.87 -13.73
N SER A 196 14.61 -12.16 -13.92
CA SER A 196 13.61 -13.17 -14.24
C SER A 196 12.85 -13.67 -13.01
N ARG A 197 13.26 -13.32 -11.79
CA ARG A 197 12.59 -13.80 -10.56
C ARG A 197 11.66 -12.71 -9.99
N PRO A 198 10.67 -13.08 -9.15
CA PRO A 198 9.83 -12.11 -8.43
C PRO A 198 10.67 -11.11 -7.63
N ILE A 199 10.10 -9.97 -7.22
CA ILE A 199 10.80 -8.94 -6.44
C ILE A 199 11.38 -9.55 -5.16
N GLY A 200 10.59 -10.34 -4.45
CA GLY A 200 10.98 -11.07 -3.25
C GLY A 200 10.14 -12.33 -3.09
N SER A 201 10.72 -13.40 -2.59
CA SER A 201 10.01 -14.61 -2.18
C SER A 201 10.35 -14.96 -0.74
N PHE A 202 9.31 -15.11 0.09
CA PHE A 202 9.44 -15.27 1.53
C PHE A 202 8.58 -16.40 2.07
N ILE A 203 9.09 -17.15 3.03
CA ILE A 203 8.28 -18.02 3.89
C ILE A 203 8.21 -17.38 5.28
N PHE A 204 7.01 -17.02 5.72
CA PHE A 204 6.73 -16.46 7.04
C PHE A 204 6.30 -17.57 7.99
N LEU A 205 7.12 -17.81 9.01
CA LEU A 205 6.94 -18.84 10.01
C LEU A 205 6.57 -18.21 11.34
N GLY A 206 5.73 -18.87 12.12
CA GLY A 206 5.38 -18.44 13.47
C GLY A 206 3.94 -18.75 13.85
N PRO A 207 3.49 -18.37 15.05
CA PRO A 207 2.13 -18.60 15.49
C PRO A 207 1.10 -17.79 14.68
N THR A 208 -0.17 -18.10 14.88
CA THR A 208 -1.24 -17.27 14.32
C THR A 208 -1.37 -15.96 15.08
N GLY A 209 -1.73 -14.87 14.39
CA GLY A 209 -2.05 -13.59 15.05
C GLY A 209 -0.86 -12.76 15.53
N VAL A 210 0.36 -13.06 15.06
CA VAL A 210 1.59 -12.30 15.37
C VAL A 210 1.96 -11.22 14.34
N GLY A 211 1.15 -11.03 13.29
CA GLY A 211 1.37 -9.97 12.29
C GLY A 211 1.87 -10.40 10.90
N LYS A 212 1.97 -11.72 10.62
CA LYS A 212 2.39 -12.24 9.29
C LYS A 212 1.62 -11.61 8.11
N THR A 213 0.30 -11.59 8.19
CA THR A 213 -0.58 -10.98 7.17
C THR A 213 -0.51 -9.46 7.16
N GLU A 214 -0.30 -8.83 8.31
CA GLU A 214 -0.21 -7.36 8.42
C GLU A 214 1.07 -6.83 7.79
N VAL A 215 2.19 -7.56 7.93
CA VAL A 215 3.43 -7.27 7.20
C VAL A 215 3.21 -7.38 5.69
N ALA A 216 2.53 -8.44 5.21
CA ALA A 216 2.24 -8.58 3.78
C ALA A 216 1.41 -7.42 3.23
N ARG A 217 0.36 -7.01 3.96
CA ARG A 217 -0.48 -5.85 3.63
C ARG A 217 0.30 -4.55 3.63
N SER A 218 1.14 -4.34 4.65
CA SER A 218 1.99 -3.15 4.77
C SER A 218 3.03 -3.07 3.67
N VAL A 219 3.59 -4.20 3.24
CA VAL A 219 4.48 -4.28 2.08
C VAL A 219 3.74 -3.93 0.78
N ALA A 220 2.49 -4.38 0.61
CA ALA A 220 1.67 -4.02 -0.55
C ALA A 220 1.39 -2.52 -0.60
N ALA A 221 0.91 -1.97 0.52
CA ALA A 221 0.66 -0.53 0.67
C ALA A 221 1.92 0.31 0.42
N PHE A 222 3.08 -0.16 0.87
CA PHE A 222 4.33 0.58 0.72
C PHE A 222 4.89 0.54 -0.71
N LEU A 223 4.90 -0.64 -1.35
CA LEU A 223 5.51 -0.83 -2.67
C LEU A 223 4.63 -0.42 -3.83
N PHE A 224 3.30 -0.54 -3.67
CA PHE A 224 2.34 -0.34 -4.74
C PHE A 224 1.35 0.78 -4.43
N ASP A 225 1.53 1.49 -3.31
CA ASP A 225 0.67 2.58 -2.83
C ASP A 225 -0.83 2.19 -2.73
N ASP A 226 -1.09 0.89 -2.55
CA ASP A 226 -2.42 0.29 -2.50
C ASP A 226 -2.41 -1.01 -1.69
N GLU A 227 -3.25 -1.10 -0.66
CA GLU A 227 -3.42 -2.33 0.14
C GLU A 227 -4.15 -3.43 -0.63
N GLU A 228 -5.04 -3.07 -1.56
CA GLU A 228 -5.77 -4.03 -2.39
C GLU A 228 -4.87 -4.71 -3.43
N SER A 229 -3.65 -4.21 -3.61
CA SER A 229 -2.63 -4.87 -4.41
C SER A 229 -2.09 -6.15 -3.73
N MET A 230 -2.62 -6.54 -2.57
CA MET A 230 -2.42 -7.86 -1.99
C MET A 230 -3.43 -8.88 -2.53
N ILE A 231 -2.96 -9.88 -3.28
CA ILE A 231 -3.73 -11.04 -3.72
C ILE A 231 -3.57 -12.14 -2.67
N ARG A 232 -4.64 -12.44 -1.91
CA ARG A 232 -4.63 -13.47 -0.88
C ARG A 232 -5.29 -14.76 -1.37
N ILE A 233 -4.62 -15.88 -1.17
CA ILE A 233 -5.13 -17.22 -1.47
C ILE A 233 -4.89 -18.13 -0.27
N ASP A 234 -5.95 -18.77 0.21
CA ASP A 234 -5.89 -19.75 1.30
C ASP A 234 -5.54 -21.14 0.74
N MET A 235 -4.40 -21.69 1.15
CA MET A 235 -3.92 -22.99 0.65
C MET A 235 -4.68 -24.18 1.23
N SER A 236 -5.46 -23.98 2.30
CA SER A 236 -6.38 -25.00 2.82
C SER A 236 -7.49 -25.35 1.81
N GLU A 237 -7.82 -24.45 0.86
CA GLU A 237 -8.75 -24.77 -0.23
C GLU A 237 -8.13 -25.67 -1.32
N TYR A 238 -6.81 -25.86 -1.32
CA TYR A 238 -6.05 -26.56 -2.36
C TYR A 238 -5.36 -27.82 -1.85
N MET A 239 -5.91 -28.44 -0.80
CA MET A 239 -5.44 -29.71 -0.24
C MET A 239 -5.58 -30.88 -1.23
N GLU A 240 -6.56 -30.81 -2.12
CA GLU A 240 -6.92 -31.88 -3.04
C GLU A 240 -6.41 -31.62 -4.46
N LYS A 241 -6.02 -32.68 -5.16
CA LYS A 241 -5.40 -32.60 -6.49
C LYS A 241 -6.25 -31.83 -7.52
N TYR A 242 -7.57 -32.01 -7.52
CA TYR A 242 -8.44 -31.32 -8.47
C TYR A 242 -8.59 -29.83 -8.16
N SER A 243 -8.49 -29.42 -6.89
CA SER A 243 -8.54 -28.01 -6.49
C SER A 243 -7.35 -27.22 -7.03
N VAL A 244 -6.18 -27.85 -7.21
CA VAL A 244 -4.97 -27.21 -7.78
C VAL A 244 -5.25 -26.58 -9.13
N SER A 245 -6.09 -27.20 -9.96
CA SER A 245 -6.48 -26.64 -11.26
C SER A 245 -7.17 -25.29 -11.15
N ARG A 246 -7.86 -24.97 -10.04
CA ARG A 246 -8.48 -23.65 -9.83
C ARG A 246 -7.46 -22.51 -9.74
N LEU A 247 -6.19 -22.77 -9.40
CA LEU A 247 -5.15 -21.73 -9.36
C LEU A 247 -4.76 -21.24 -10.76
N VAL A 248 -4.65 -22.17 -11.72
CA VAL A 248 -4.15 -21.93 -13.08
C VAL A 248 -5.24 -21.96 -14.14
N GLY A 249 -6.41 -22.48 -13.81
CA GLY A 249 -7.54 -22.70 -14.70
C GLY A 249 -7.80 -24.20 -14.91
N ALA A 250 -9.07 -24.56 -15.08
CA ALA A 250 -9.43 -25.93 -15.43
C ALA A 250 -8.85 -26.27 -16.82
N PRO A 251 -8.48 -27.53 -17.10
CA PRO A 251 -8.06 -27.96 -18.44
C PRO A 251 -9.25 -28.03 -19.42
N PRO A 252 -9.00 -28.08 -20.75
CA PRO A 252 -10.06 -28.17 -21.74
C PRO A 252 -11.00 -29.36 -21.47
N GLY A 253 -12.31 -29.10 -21.44
CA GLY A 253 -13.34 -30.12 -21.21
C GLY A 253 -13.86 -30.22 -19.77
N TYR A 254 -13.38 -29.38 -18.85
CA TYR A 254 -13.87 -29.30 -17.47
C TYR A 254 -14.67 -28.00 -17.23
N VAL A 255 -15.62 -28.03 -16.29
CA VAL A 255 -16.39 -26.84 -15.88
C VAL A 255 -15.42 -25.77 -15.32
N GLY A 256 -15.55 -24.53 -15.78
CA GLY A 256 -14.65 -23.42 -15.41
C GLY A 256 -13.44 -23.22 -16.33
N TYR A 257 -13.37 -23.92 -17.48
CA TYR A 257 -12.30 -23.71 -18.47
C TYR A 257 -12.20 -22.26 -18.98
N GLU A 258 -13.33 -21.57 -19.12
CA GLU A 258 -13.38 -20.18 -19.61
C GLU A 258 -13.13 -19.13 -18.51
N GLU A 259 -13.26 -19.49 -17.23
CA GLU A 259 -13.14 -18.54 -16.11
C GLU A 259 -11.66 -18.18 -15.78
N GLY A 260 -10.71 -18.94 -16.33
CA GLY A 260 -9.29 -18.78 -16.03
C GLY A 260 -8.90 -19.26 -14.63
N GLY A 261 -7.62 -19.14 -14.28
CA GLY A 261 -7.14 -19.49 -12.94
C GLY A 261 -7.27 -18.34 -11.96
N GLN A 262 -7.61 -18.63 -10.71
CA GLN A 262 -7.74 -17.62 -9.66
C GLN A 262 -6.44 -16.85 -9.42
N LEU A 263 -5.30 -17.54 -9.42
CA LEU A 263 -4.00 -16.90 -9.24
C LEU A 263 -3.52 -16.24 -10.54
N THR A 264 -3.60 -16.96 -11.66
CA THR A 264 -3.11 -16.48 -12.96
C THR A 264 -3.88 -15.26 -13.45
N GLU A 265 -5.21 -15.22 -13.31
CA GLU A 265 -6.02 -14.05 -13.69
C GLU A 265 -5.83 -12.87 -12.74
N ALA A 266 -5.73 -13.12 -11.43
CA ALA A 266 -5.51 -12.03 -10.46
C ALA A 266 -4.18 -11.32 -10.71
N VAL A 267 -3.10 -12.08 -10.92
CA VAL A 267 -1.78 -11.52 -11.23
C VAL A 267 -1.74 -10.92 -12.63
N ARG A 268 -2.41 -11.51 -13.64
CA ARG A 268 -2.50 -10.91 -14.97
C ARG A 268 -3.18 -9.53 -14.94
N ARG A 269 -4.22 -9.36 -14.11
CA ARG A 269 -4.93 -8.08 -13.94
C ARG A 269 -4.14 -7.09 -13.08
N ARG A 270 -3.37 -7.57 -12.11
CA ARG A 270 -2.52 -6.77 -11.21
C ARG A 270 -1.11 -7.39 -11.11
N PRO A 271 -0.23 -7.17 -12.12
CA PRO A 271 1.11 -7.79 -12.16
C PRO A 271 2.04 -7.29 -11.04
N TYR A 272 1.72 -6.14 -10.47
CA TYR A 272 2.40 -5.50 -9.36
C TYR A 272 1.59 -5.72 -8.10
N SER A 273 1.89 -6.82 -7.43
CA SER A 273 1.08 -7.27 -6.30
C SER A 273 1.91 -8.03 -5.29
N VAL A 274 1.38 -8.09 -4.06
CA VAL A 274 1.85 -9.04 -3.05
C VAL A 274 0.96 -10.26 -3.13
N VAL A 275 1.51 -11.40 -3.55
CA VAL A 275 0.80 -12.67 -3.57
C VAL A 275 1.02 -13.35 -2.23
N LEU A 276 -0.03 -13.40 -1.40
CA LEU A 276 -0.03 -14.04 -0.09
C LEU A 276 -0.69 -15.42 -0.18
N LEU A 277 0.12 -16.47 -0.01
CA LEU A 277 -0.31 -17.86 0.06
C LEU A 277 -0.38 -18.26 1.53
N ASP A 278 -1.57 -18.29 2.10
CA ASP A 278 -1.79 -18.55 3.53
C ASP A 278 -1.78 -20.06 3.81
N GLU A 279 -1.15 -20.50 4.91
CA GLU A 279 -1.10 -21.91 5.35
C GLU A 279 -0.53 -22.88 4.30
N ILE A 280 0.61 -22.53 3.70
CA ILE A 280 1.21 -23.26 2.58
C ILE A 280 1.48 -24.75 2.87
N GLU A 281 1.68 -25.13 4.12
CA GLU A 281 1.86 -26.53 4.53
C GLU A 281 0.63 -27.42 4.28
N LYS A 282 -0.56 -26.82 4.08
CA LYS A 282 -1.80 -27.55 3.80
C LYS A 282 -1.97 -27.85 2.31
N ALA A 283 -1.26 -27.14 1.43
CA ALA A 283 -1.40 -27.29 -0.01
C ALA A 283 -1.05 -28.71 -0.49
N HIS A 284 -1.72 -29.15 -1.56
CA HIS A 284 -1.33 -30.36 -2.28
C HIS A 284 0.09 -30.23 -2.86
N PRO A 285 0.91 -31.30 -2.92
CA PRO A 285 2.26 -31.28 -3.49
C PRO A 285 2.37 -30.65 -4.90
N ASP A 286 1.35 -30.82 -5.74
CA ASP A 286 1.34 -30.24 -7.09
C ASP A 286 1.32 -28.70 -7.11
N VAL A 287 0.84 -28.05 -6.05
CA VAL A 287 0.92 -26.58 -5.91
C VAL A 287 2.39 -26.14 -5.86
N PHE A 288 3.24 -26.87 -5.15
CA PHE A 288 4.67 -26.53 -5.04
C PHE A 288 5.39 -26.60 -6.38
N ASN A 289 4.98 -27.52 -7.27
CA ASN A 289 5.55 -27.59 -8.62
C ASN A 289 5.23 -26.34 -9.44
N LEU A 290 4.01 -25.80 -9.31
CA LEU A 290 3.64 -24.53 -9.94
C LEU A 290 4.42 -23.36 -9.34
N LEU A 291 4.59 -23.36 -8.01
CA LEU A 291 5.36 -22.32 -7.33
C LEU A 291 6.84 -22.35 -7.67
N LEU A 292 7.45 -23.52 -7.89
CA LEU A 292 8.84 -23.61 -8.37
C LEU A 292 9.01 -22.84 -9.68
N GLN A 293 8.09 -22.99 -10.64
CA GLN A 293 8.12 -22.24 -11.89
C GLN A 293 8.07 -20.71 -11.65
N VAL A 294 7.19 -20.27 -10.75
CA VAL A 294 7.07 -18.85 -10.37
C VAL A 294 8.34 -18.33 -9.69
N LEU A 295 8.93 -19.10 -8.78
CA LEU A 295 10.09 -18.69 -8.00
C LEU A 295 11.40 -18.68 -8.83
N GLU A 296 11.47 -19.49 -9.88
CA GLU A 296 12.64 -19.61 -10.76
C GLU A 296 12.58 -18.68 -11.97
N ASP A 297 11.48 -18.74 -12.72
CA ASP A 297 11.34 -18.07 -14.02
C ASP A 297 10.46 -16.82 -13.94
N GLY A 298 9.85 -16.56 -12.78
CA GLY A 298 8.95 -15.42 -12.57
C GLY A 298 7.75 -15.49 -13.50
N ARG A 299 7.35 -16.70 -13.94
CA ARG A 299 6.26 -16.91 -14.88
C ARG A 299 5.47 -18.15 -14.52
N LEU A 300 4.19 -18.12 -14.85
CA LEU A 300 3.31 -19.27 -14.73
C LEU A 300 2.49 -19.39 -16.01
N THR A 301 2.39 -20.60 -16.55
CA THR A 301 1.54 -20.86 -17.71
C THR A 301 0.16 -21.31 -17.23
N ASP A 302 -0.88 -20.64 -17.68
CA ASP A 302 -2.26 -21.01 -17.36
C ASP A 302 -2.75 -22.20 -18.22
N SER A 303 -3.94 -22.71 -17.94
CA SER A 303 -4.49 -23.86 -18.68
C SER A 303 -4.84 -23.56 -20.15
N GLN A 304 -4.87 -22.28 -20.55
CA GLN A 304 -5.08 -21.81 -21.91
C GLN A 304 -3.75 -21.58 -22.65
N GLY A 305 -2.61 -21.84 -22.01
CA GLY A 305 -1.28 -21.65 -22.58
C GLY A 305 -0.77 -20.20 -22.54
N ARG A 306 -1.46 -19.30 -21.83
CA ARG A 306 -1.02 -17.91 -21.66
C ARG A 306 0.03 -17.84 -20.55
N GLN A 307 1.13 -17.13 -20.81
CA GLN A 307 2.15 -16.86 -19.80
C GLN A 307 1.78 -15.63 -18.97
N VAL A 308 1.70 -15.81 -17.65
CA VAL A 308 1.49 -14.73 -16.68
C VAL A 308 2.83 -14.38 -16.02
N ASP A 309 3.13 -13.09 -15.92
CA ASP A 309 4.39 -12.56 -15.38
C ASP A 309 4.26 -12.25 -13.87
N PHE A 310 5.16 -12.81 -13.08
CA PHE A 310 5.30 -12.66 -11.62
C PHE A 310 6.58 -11.91 -11.22
N LYS A 311 7.40 -11.45 -12.17
CA LYS A 311 8.66 -10.73 -11.87
C LYS A 311 8.44 -9.47 -11.04
N ASN A 312 7.28 -8.85 -11.20
CA ASN A 312 6.86 -7.65 -10.48
C ASN A 312 6.08 -7.94 -9.19
N CYS A 313 5.94 -9.20 -8.80
CA CYS A 313 5.25 -9.62 -7.59
C CYS A 313 6.21 -9.78 -6.41
N VAL A 314 5.69 -9.64 -5.19
CA VAL A 314 6.30 -10.17 -3.97
C VAL A 314 5.51 -11.41 -3.55
N ILE A 315 6.17 -12.56 -3.45
CA ILE A 315 5.54 -13.82 -3.07
C ILE A 315 5.77 -14.05 -1.57
N ILE A 316 4.70 -14.12 -0.79
CA ILE A 316 4.74 -14.39 0.64
C ILE A 316 3.94 -15.65 0.90
N MET A 317 4.57 -16.63 1.54
CA MET A 317 3.93 -17.87 1.96
C MET A 317 3.90 -17.89 3.48
N THR A 318 2.74 -17.98 4.11
CA THR A 318 2.67 -18.14 5.56
C THR A 318 2.60 -19.61 5.92
N SER A 319 3.21 -19.95 7.05
CA SER A 319 3.08 -21.27 7.63
C SER A 319 3.00 -21.20 9.14
N ASN A 320 2.23 -22.12 9.73
CA ASN A 320 2.14 -22.29 11.18
C ASN A 320 3.04 -23.43 11.69
N VAL A 321 3.87 -24.01 10.81
CA VAL A 321 4.89 -25.02 11.19
C VAL A 321 5.82 -24.44 12.25
N GLY A 322 6.15 -25.23 13.28
CA GLY A 322 6.95 -24.78 14.42
C GLY A 322 6.19 -24.06 15.53
N ALA A 323 4.91 -23.71 15.35
CA ALA A 323 4.17 -22.92 16.35
C ALA A 323 3.76 -23.72 17.60
N THR A 324 3.48 -25.02 17.47
CA THR A 324 2.97 -25.88 18.57
C THR A 324 3.99 -26.08 19.69
N GLY A 325 5.28 -25.95 19.40
CA GLY A 325 6.37 -26.05 20.38
C GLY A 325 6.82 -24.71 20.99
N MET A 326 6.20 -23.59 20.60
CA MET A 326 6.56 -22.25 21.10
C MET A 326 5.93 -21.94 22.46
N THR A 327 4.79 -22.56 22.78
CA THR A 327 4.04 -22.31 24.02
C THR A 327 4.45 -23.19 25.21
N THR A 328 5.22 -24.25 24.99
CA THR A 328 5.43 -25.31 26.00
C THR A 328 6.74 -25.22 26.80
N THR A 329 7.54 -24.16 26.62
CA THR A 329 8.74 -23.93 27.45
C THR A 329 8.53 -22.82 28.47
N THR A 330 7.35 -22.72 29.09
CA THR A 330 7.29 -22.27 30.48
C THR A 330 7.62 -23.47 31.35
N ASP A 331 8.83 -23.48 31.90
CA ASP A 331 9.24 -24.37 32.98
C ASP A 331 8.09 -24.50 33.98
N ILE A 332 7.53 -25.71 34.07
CA ILE A 332 6.56 -26.08 35.08
C ILE A 332 7.28 -26.01 36.42
N GLY A 333 7.18 -24.84 37.06
CA GLY A 333 7.48 -24.62 38.47
C GLY A 333 8.84 -24.00 38.79
N PHE A 334 9.04 -22.71 38.54
CA PHE A 334 9.85 -21.84 39.43
C PHE A 334 9.35 -20.39 39.34
N ARG A 335 9.44 -19.66 40.45
CA ARG A 335 8.98 -18.26 40.65
C ARG A 335 9.36 -17.32 39.49
N PRO A 336 8.58 -16.26 39.20
CA PRO A 336 8.95 -15.27 38.20
C PRO A 336 10.14 -14.45 38.69
N GLN A 337 11.34 -14.91 38.37
CA GLN A 337 12.55 -14.10 38.47
C GLN A 337 12.61 -13.28 37.17
N LYS A 338 12.94 -11.98 37.27
CA LYS A 338 13.09 -11.09 36.10
C LYS A 338 14.00 -11.77 35.08
N VAL A 339 13.41 -12.24 33.97
CA VAL A 339 14.14 -12.85 32.86
C VAL A 339 15.06 -11.78 32.30
N SER A 340 16.36 -12.05 32.25
CA SER A 340 17.31 -11.09 31.69
C SER A 340 17.09 -10.98 30.17
N THR A 341 17.44 -9.83 29.58
CA THR A 341 17.36 -9.64 28.12
C THR A 341 18.20 -10.68 27.36
N GLU A 342 19.31 -11.14 27.95
CA GLU A 342 20.15 -12.20 27.38
C GLU A 342 19.46 -13.57 27.35
N ASP A 343 18.66 -13.89 28.36
CA ASP A 343 17.92 -15.16 28.41
C ASP A 343 16.81 -15.20 27.36
N MET A 344 16.15 -14.06 27.12
CA MET A 344 15.15 -13.91 26.06
C MET A 344 15.76 -14.12 24.66
N VAL A 345 16.94 -13.54 24.41
CA VAL A 345 17.66 -13.71 23.13
C VAL A 345 18.05 -15.17 22.91
N LYS A 346 18.59 -15.84 23.93
CA LYS A 346 18.95 -17.27 23.84
C LYS A 346 17.73 -18.18 23.65
N ALA A 347 16.60 -17.85 24.27
CA ALA A 347 15.35 -18.59 24.07
C ALA A 347 14.86 -18.44 22.62
N TYR A 348 14.94 -17.23 22.07
CA TYR A 348 14.59 -16.94 20.68
C TYR A 348 15.47 -17.69 19.68
N GLU A 349 16.80 -17.71 19.86
CA GLU A 349 17.71 -18.45 18.97
C GLU A 349 17.44 -19.96 18.98
N ARG A 350 17.15 -20.55 20.14
CA ARG A 350 16.77 -21.97 20.25
C ARG A 350 15.46 -22.25 19.53
N MET A 351 14.45 -21.39 19.73
CA MET A 351 13.17 -21.49 19.03
C MET A 351 13.36 -21.41 17.51
N LYS A 352 14.09 -20.39 17.03
CA LYS A 352 14.39 -20.20 15.61
C LYS A 352 15.05 -21.44 15.01
N THR A 353 16.02 -22.03 15.70
CA THR A 353 16.71 -23.25 15.26
C THR A 353 15.72 -24.42 15.11
N ARG A 354 14.88 -24.67 16.12
CA ARG A 354 13.86 -25.73 16.09
C ARG A 354 12.87 -25.53 14.95
N VAL A 355 12.35 -24.31 14.79
CA VAL A 355 11.40 -23.97 13.73
C VAL A 355 12.00 -24.22 12.34
N LEU A 356 13.27 -23.84 12.14
CA LEU A 356 13.98 -24.08 10.88
C LEU A 356 14.23 -25.57 10.61
N GLU A 357 14.41 -26.40 11.63
CA GLU A 357 14.49 -27.86 11.48
C GLU A 357 13.16 -28.46 11.02
N GLU A 358 12.04 -28.05 11.63
CA GLU A 358 10.70 -28.51 11.24
C GLU A 358 10.33 -28.12 9.80
N VAL A 359 10.75 -26.92 9.38
CA VAL A 359 10.57 -26.44 8.00
C VAL A 359 11.32 -27.32 7.01
N LYS A 360 12.55 -27.75 7.33
CA LYS A 360 13.33 -28.65 6.48
C LYS A 360 12.73 -30.06 6.38
N GLN A 361 11.94 -30.47 7.38
CA GLN A 361 11.21 -31.73 7.36
C GLN A 361 9.92 -31.63 6.55
N THR A 362 9.25 -30.47 6.61
CA THR A 362 7.96 -30.24 5.94
C THR A 362 8.13 -29.92 4.46
N PHE A 363 9.10 -29.06 4.12
CA PHE A 363 9.34 -28.60 2.75
C PHE A 363 10.59 -29.24 2.17
N ARG A 364 10.52 -29.63 0.89
CA ARG A 364 11.66 -30.20 0.18
C ARG A 364 12.79 -29.17 0.04
N PRO A 365 14.07 -29.58 0.11
CA PRO A 365 15.21 -28.66 -0.05
C PRO A 365 15.18 -27.86 -1.37
N GLU A 366 14.69 -28.48 -2.45
CA GLU A 366 14.52 -27.83 -3.75
C GLU A 366 13.67 -26.56 -3.65
N PHE A 367 12.54 -26.62 -2.95
CA PHE A 367 11.65 -25.49 -2.75
C PHE A 367 12.29 -24.40 -1.90
N LEU A 368 12.90 -24.78 -0.77
CA LEU A 368 13.55 -23.84 0.14
C LEU A 368 14.70 -23.07 -0.54
N ASN A 369 15.45 -23.73 -1.44
CA ASN A 369 16.53 -23.11 -2.19
C ASN A 369 16.07 -22.09 -3.25
N ARG A 370 14.76 -22.08 -3.60
CA ARG A 370 14.18 -21.10 -4.54
C ARG A 370 13.48 -19.93 -3.84
N VAL A 371 13.36 -19.97 -2.52
CA VAL A 371 12.90 -18.84 -1.71
C VAL A 371 14.09 -17.94 -1.38
N ASP A 372 13.91 -16.61 -1.37
CA ASP A 372 15.01 -15.71 -1.05
C ASP A 372 15.35 -15.75 0.44
N GLU A 373 14.34 -15.72 1.31
CA GLU A 373 14.53 -15.70 2.76
C GLU A 373 13.41 -16.46 3.49
N VAL A 374 13.78 -17.18 4.55
CA VAL A 374 12.84 -17.76 5.52
C VAL A 374 12.81 -16.86 6.75
N VAL A 375 11.63 -16.32 7.06
CA VAL A 375 11.43 -15.27 8.05
C VAL A 375 10.64 -15.84 9.23
N VAL A 376 11.23 -15.77 10.43
CA VAL A 376 10.60 -16.26 11.67
C VAL A 376 10.00 -15.09 12.44
N PHE A 377 8.72 -15.21 12.79
CA PHE A 377 7.99 -14.27 13.61
C PHE A 377 7.92 -14.78 15.04
N HIS A 378 8.11 -13.88 16.00
CA HIS A 378 8.02 -14.19 17.42
C HIS A 378 6.63 -13.89 17.98
N GLN A 379 6.33 -14.42 19.16
CA GLN A 379 5.15 -14.03 19.91
C GLN A 379 5.24 -12.56 20.34
N LEU A 380 4.08 -11.91 20.42
CA LEU A 380 3.97 -10.51 20.83
C LEU A 380 4.09 -10.40 22.35
N SER A 381 4.89 -9.45 22.82
CA SER A 381 4.96 -9.07 24.23
C SER A 381 3.71 -8.32 24.66
N ARG A 382 3.50 -8.19 25.97
CA ARG A 382 2.38 -7.40 26.51
C ARG A 382 2.44 -5.94 26.07
N GLU A 383 3.63 -5.35 26.08
CA GLU A 383 3.86 -3.98 25.65
C GLU A 383 3.55 -3.81 24.16
N GLU A 384 3.95 -4.79 23.32
CA GLU A 384 3.62 -4.80 21.90
C GLU A 384 2.11 -4.89 21.67
N ILE A 385 1.39 -5.70 22.45
CA ILE A 385 -0.08 -5.77 22.36
C ILE A 385 -0.73 -4.43 22.72
N GLU A 386 -0.27 -3.75 23.77
CA GLU A 386 -0.79 -2.43 24.17
C GLU A 386 -0.54 -1.37 23.07
N GLN A 387 0.58 -1.44 22.37
CA GLN A 387 0.83 -0.61 21.18
C GLN A 387 -0.15 -0.94 20.04
N ILE A 388 -0.42 -2.22 19.78
CA ILE A 388 -1.41 -2.63 18.76
C ILE A 388 -2.81 -2.13 19.15
N VAL A 389 -3.18 -2.19 20.43
CA VAL A 389 -4.46 -1.64 20.93
C VAL A 389 -4.56 -0.16 20.58
N THR A 390 -3.49 0.60 20.79
CA THR A 390 -3.45 2.03 20.45
C THR A 390 -3.69 2.25 18.95
N LEU A 391 -3.00 1.50 18.08
CA LEU A 391 -3.18 1.61 16.63
C LEU A 391 -4.59 1.24 16.15
N GLU A 392 -5.22 0.24 16.75
CA GLU A 392 -6.61 -0.13 16.42
C GLU A 392 -7.61 0.92 16.96
N LEU A 393 -7.39 1.46 18.16
CA LEU A 393 -8.21 2.54 18.71
C LEU A 393 -8.13 3.81 17.88
N ASP A 394 -6.98 4.14 17.29
CA ASP A 394 -6.83 5.30 16.40
C ASP A 394 -7.74 5.24 15.17
N LYS A 395 -8.21 4.04 14.77
CA LYS A 395 -9.22 3.90 13.71
C LYS A 395 -10.59 4.33 14.23
N VAL A 396 -10.98 3.82 15.40
CA VAL A 396 -12.25 4.17 16.06
C VAL A 396 -12.30 5.66 16.39
N ILE A 397 -11.22 6.23 16.93
CA ILE A 397 -11.12 7.66 17.27
C ILE A 397 -11.33 8.53 16.02
N ARG A 398 -10.80 8.13 14.85
CA ARG A 398 -11.03 8.84 13.59
C ARG A 398 -12.49 8.79 13.14
N GLU A 399 -13.17 7.65 13.31
CA GLU A 399 -14.59 7.51 12.98
C GLU A 399 -15.48 8.36 13.91
N VAL A 400 -15.17 8.39 15.21
CA VAL A 400 -15.84 9.26 16.19
C VAL A 400 -15.59 10.74 15.87
N HIS A 401 -14.36 11.10 15.48
CA HIS A 401 -14.02 12.46 15.05
C HIS A 401 -14.75 12.89 13.78
N ALA A 402 -15.06 11.97 12.87
CA ALA A 402 -15.88 12.27 11.70
C ALA A 402 -17.33 12.62 12.05
N GLN A 403 -17.77 12.33 13.28
CA GLN A 403 -19.06 12.72 13.85
C GLN A 403 -18.96 13.96 14.75
N ASP A 404 -17.91 14.78 14.58
CA ASP A 404 -17.60 15.98 15.37
C ASP A 404 -17.44 15.72 16.88
N MET A 405 -16.92 14.57 17.28
CA MET A 405 -16.65 14.23 18.69
C MET A 405 -15.20 13.81 18.92
N GLU A 406 -14.69 13.96 20.14
CA GLU A 406 -13.34 13.48 20.49
C GLU A 406 -13.43 12.29 21.46
N LEU A 407 -12.77 11.17 21.15
CA LEU A 407 -12.65 10.03 22.06
C LEU A 407 -11.23 9.95 22.63
N LYS A 408 -11.11 10.02 23.96
CA LYS A 408 -9.87 9.79 24.70
C LYS A 408 -9.98 8.48 25.48
N VAL A 409 -8.99 7.61 25.32
CA VAL A 409 -8.93 6.31 26.01
C VAL A 409 -7.75 6.32 26.97
N THR A 410 -7.98 6.04 28.25
CA THR A 410 -6.94 6.01 29.28
C THR A 410 -5.99 4.83 29.12
N GLU A 411 -4.78 4.92 29.69
CA GLU A 411 -3.82 3.81 29.69
C GLU A 411 -4.36 2.57 30.43
N SER A 412 -5.12 2.77 31.50
CA SER A 412 -5.84 1.69 32.22
C SER A 412 -6.83 0.97 31.30
N ALA A 413 -7.60 1.70 30.51
CA ALA A 413 -8.53 1.13 29.54
C ALA A 413 -7.79 0.38 28.43
N LYS A 414 -6.69 0.93 27.90
CA LYS A 414 -5.83 0.25 26.91
C LYS A 414 -5.27 -1.07 27.45
N SER A 415 -4.74 -1.08 28.68
CA SER A 415 -4.25 -2.31 29.32
C SER A 415 -5.36 -3.34 29.54
N LEU A 416 -6.59 -2.91 29.87
CA LEU A 416 -7.75 -3.81 29.98
C LEU A 416 -8.10 -4.43 28.62
N LEU A 417 -8.16 -3.61 27.57
CA LEU A 417 -8.41 -4.05 26.20
C LEU A 417 -7.32 -5.02 25.70
N ALA A 418 -6.05 -4.74 26.01
CA ALA A 418 -4.93 -5.62 25.71
C ALA A 418 -5.10 -6.99 26.39
N ARG A 419 -5.47 -7.00 27.67
CA ARG A 419 -5.70 -8.23 28.44
C ARG A 419 -6.88 -9.05 27.91
N LYS A 420 -7.97 -8.39 27.49
CA LYS A 420 -9.17 -9.04 26.94
C LYS A 420 -9.00 -9.46 25.48
N GLY A 421 -8.17 -8.73 24.73
CA GLY A 421 -7.94 -8.88 23.30
C GLY A 421 -6.78 -9.80 22.94
N TRP A 422 -6.00 -10.25 23.93
CA TRP A 422 -4.90 -11.19 23.73
C TRP A 422 -5.28 -12.61 24.13
N ASP A 423 -4.89 -13.55 23.28
CA ASP A 423 -5.00 -14.98 23.56
C ASP A 423 -3.65 -15.67 23.25
N PRO A 424 -3.11 -16.53 24.15
CA PRO A 424 -1.85 -17.22 23.92
C PRO A 424 -1.80 -18.09 22.65
N GLN A 425 -2.94 -18.63 22.20
CA GLN A 425 -3.06 -19.46 21.00
C GLN A 425 -3.34 -18.63 19.74
N PHE A 426 -4.14 -17.57 19.85
CA PHE A 426 -4.60 -16.77 18.71
C PHE A 426 -3.90 -15.42 18.54
N GLY A 427 -2.98 -15.06 19.43
CA GLY A 427 -2.25 -13.79 19.42
C GLY A 427 -3.18 -12.59 19.55
N ALA A 428 -2.96 -11.56 18.74
CA ALA A 428 -3.78 -10.35 18.73
C ALA A 428 -5.09 -10.47 17.92
N ARG A 429 -5.44 -11.66 17.39
CA ARG A 429 -6.67 -11.85 16.58
C ARG A 429 -7.96 -11.44 17.31
N PRO A 430 -8.16 -11.73 18.61
CA PRO A 430 -9.37 -11.33 19.32
C PRO A 430 -9.48 -9.82 19.57
N LEU A 431 -8.38 -9.07 19.44
CA LEU A 431 -8.28 -7.68 19.86
C LEU A 431 -9.31 -6.78 19.18
N ARG A 432 -9.46 -6.89 17.85
CA ARG A 432 -10.44 -6.10 17.10
C ARG A 432 -11.87 -6.33 17.61
N ARG A 433 -12.20 -7.58 17.95
CA ARG A 433 -13.53 -7.93 18.50
C ARG A 433 -13.70 -7.40 19.92
N ALA A 434 -12.64 -7.36 20.72
CA ALA A 434 -12.68 -6.76 22.06
C ALA A 434 -12.91 -5.25 21.98
N ILE A 435 -12.19 -4.55 21.09
CA ILE A 435 -12.37 -3.11 20.85
C ILE A 435 -13.78 -2.83 20.31
N GLN A 436 -14.25 -3.59 19.32
CA GLN A 436 -15.61 -3.42 18.80
C GLN A 436 -16.66 -3.52 19.92
N ARG A 437 -16.63 -4.60 20.71
CA ARG A 437 -17.63 -4.81 21.76
C ARG A 437 -17.53 -3.83 22.92
N MET A 438 -16.31 -3.55 23.37
CA MET A 438 -16.11 -2.77 24.59
C MET A 438 -16.09 -1.28 24.31
N VAL A 439 -15.82 -0.85 23.07
CA VAL A 439 -15.66 0.55 22.66
C VAL A 439 -16.66 0.98 21.60
N GLU A 440 -16.62 0.38 20.40
CA GLU A 440 -17.49 0.84 19.30
C GLU A 440 -18.98 0.66 19.64
N ASP A 441 -19.37 -0.53 20.10
CA ASP A 441 -20.76 -0.85 20.43
C ASP A 441 -21.29 0.04 21.58
N GLU A 442 -20.48 0.25 22.63
CA GLU A 442 -20.85 1.09 23.78
C GLU A 442 -20.97 2.58 23.41
N VAL A 443 -20.02 3.11 22.65
CA VAL A 443 -20.07 4.51 22.18
C VAL A 443 -21.28 4.70 21.25
N ALA A 444 -21.53 3.76 20.33
CA ALA A 444 -22.67 3.82 19.43
C ALA A 444 -24.01 3.77 20.18
N GLU A 445 -24.13 2.92 21.20
CA GLU A 445 -25.35 2.85 22.01
C GLU A 445 -25.60 4.16 22.78
N GLU A 446 -24.57 4.75 23.37
CA GLU A 446 -24.69 6.03 24.09
C GLU A 446 -24.94 7.22 23.15
N MET A 447 -24.46 7.17 21.91
CA MET A 447 -24.85 8.13 20.85
C MET A 447 -26.33 7.99 20.50
N LEU A 448 -26.83 6.75 20.33
CA LEU A 448 -28.24 6.50 20.00
C LEU A 448 -29.20 6.89 21.14
N ARG A 449 -28.75 6.76 22.39
CA ARG A 449 -29.48 7.23 23.58
C ARG A 449 -29.50 8.76 23.68
N GLY A 450 -28.69 9.46 22.90
CA GLY A 450 -28.53 10.92 22.95
C GLY A 450 -27.65 11.38 24.11
N THR A 451 -26.91 10.48 24.76
CA THR A 451 -25.96 10.83 25.81
C THR A 451 -24.78 11.58 25.21
N PHE A 452 -24.23 11.14 24.07
CA PHE A 452 -23.15 11.81 23.34
C PHE A 452 -23.64 12.41 22.02
N GLY A 453 -23.15 13.60 21.68
CA GLY A 453 -23.46 14.30 20.43
C GLY A 453 -22.31 15.20 19.96
N ALA A 454 -22.51 15.84 18.81
CA ALA A 454 -21.50 16.69 18.17
C ALA A 454 -20.96 17.77 19.14
N GLY A 455 -19.64 17.90 19.17
CA GLY A 455 -18.87 18.79 20.06
C GLY A 455 -18.47 18.17 21.40
N ASP A 456 -18.93 16.95 21.72
CA ASP A 456 -18.59 16.31 22.99
C ASP A 456 -17.18 15.69 22.96
N HIS A 457 -16.53 15.73 24.13
CA HIS A 457 -15.30 14.98 24.41
C HIS A 457 -15.64 13.82 25.34
N ILE A 458 -15.38 12.60 24.88
CA ILE A 458 -15.69 11.34 25.55
C ILE A 458 -14.40 10.79 26.16
N LEU A 459 -14.41 10.48 27.45
CA LEU A 459 -13.37 9.75 28.14
C LEU A 459 -13.82 8.31 28.39
N ALA A 460 -13.07 7.35 27.84
CA ALA A 460 -13.19 5.94 28.12
C ALA A 460 -12.14 5.53 29.17
N ASP A 461 -12.61 5.07 30.32
CA ASP A 461 -11.76 4.56 31.40
C ASP A 461 -12.29 3.22 31.94
N VAL A 462 -11.51 2.52 32.74
CA VAL A 462 -11.95 1.31 33.45
C VAL A 462 -13.03 1.68 34.46
N ASP A 463 -14.11 0.90 34.50
CA ASP A 463 -15.17 1.13 35.47
C ASP A 463 -14.64 0.89 36.90
N PRO A 464 -14.73 1.87 37.82
CA PRO A 464 -14.30 1.70 39.20
C PRO A 464 -15.10 0.63 39.96
N ASP A 465 -16.34 0.36 39.54
CA ASP A 465 -17.22 -0.63 40.17
C ASP A 465 -17.06 -2.05 39.57
N ASP A 466 -16.63 -2.14 38.30
CA ASP A 466 -16.38 -3.39 37.59
C ASP A 466 -15.10 -3.29 36.74
N PRO A 467 -13.93 -3.75 37.26
CA PRO A 467 -12.65 -3.62 36.56
C PRO A 467 -12.55 -4.45 35.27
N GLU A 468 -13.59 -5.21 34.92
CA GLU A 468 -13.69 -5.93 33.65
C GLU A 468 -14.42 -5.15 32.55
N LYS A 469 -14.94 -3.95 32.86
CA LYS A 469 -15.71 -3.11 31.93
C LYS A 469 -15.08 -1.72 31.73
N LEU A 470 -15.48 -1.08 30.64
CA LEU A 470 -15.19 0.32 30.37
C LEU A 470 -16.40 1.18 30.72
N LYS A 471 -16.11 2.37 31.24
CA LYS A 471 -17.08 3.41 31.54
C LYS A 471 -16.78 4.64 30.70
N TYR A 472 -17.84 5.20 30.13
CA TYR A 472 -17.78 6.37 29.26
C TYR A 472 -18.31 7.60 29.99
N SER A 473 -17.60 8.72 29.90
CA SER A 473 -17.99 9.97 30.53
C SER A 473 -17.69 11.17 29.65
N LYS A 474 -18.47 12.25 29.78
CA LYS A 474 -18.13 13.53 29.14
C LYS A 474 -17.07 14.24 29.95
N ILE A 475 -16.04 14.74 29.27
CA ILE A 475 -15.05 15.63 29.85
C ILE A 475 -15.16 17.02 29.21
N PRO A 476 -14.97 18.12 29.97
CA PRO A 476 -14.87 19.45 29.38
C PRO A 476 -13.68 19.51 28.43
N SER A 477 -13.79 20.28 27.35
CA SER A 477 -12.70 20.51 26.39
C SER A 477 -11.46 20.99 27.14
N ILE A 478 -10.43 20.16 27.24
CA ILE A 478 -9.14 20.57 27.80
C ILE A 478 -8.46 21.39 26.69
N GLU A 479 -8.58 22.72 26.75
CA GLU A 479 -7.62 23.59 26.04
C GLU A 479 -6.21 23.21 26.53
N PRO A 480 -5.25 22.97 25.61
CA PRO A 480 -3.88 22.75 26.02
C PRO A 480 -3.41 23.95 26.87
N PRO A 481 -2.61 23.73 27.94
CA PRO A 481 -2.16 24.82 28.78
C PRO A 481 -1.46 25.86 27.91
N ALA A 482 -1.93 27.12 28.00
CA ALA A 482 -1.34 28.24 27.28
C ALA A 482 0.18 28.23 27.51
N ALA A 483 0.95 28.28 26.42
CA ALA A 483 2.41 28.32 26.48
C ALA A 483 2.83 29.40 27.48
N PRO A 484 3.78 29.11 28.40
CA PRO A 484 4.25 30.09 29.35
C PRO A 484 4.73 31.35 28.59
N PRO A 485 4.42 32.55 29.08
CA PRO A 485 4.86 33.78 28.41
C PRO A 485 6.37 33.76 28.26
N PRO A 486 6.92 34.26 27.14
CA PRO A 486 8.35 34.27 26.90
C PRO A 486 9.05 35.01 28.04
N GLU A 487 10.09 34.39 28.60
CA GLU A 487 10.92 35.02 29.63
C GLU A 487 11.39 36.40 29.15
N PRO A 488 11.33 37.44 30.01
CA PRO A 488 11.79 38.75 29.63
C PRO A 488 13.28 38.66 29.27
N ALA A 489 13.61 39.14 28.06
CA ALA A 489 14.99 39.22 27.59
C ALA A 489 15.85 39.94 28.63
N VAL A 490 16.83 39.22 29.17
CA VAL A 490 17.88 39.81 30.01
C VAL A 490 18.70 40.72 29.10
N THR A 491 18.57 42.03 29.33
CA THR A 491 19.39 43.09 28.71
C THR A 491 20.82 43.06 29.16
#